data_AF-A0A8J6LK54-F1
#
_entry.id   AF-A0A8J6LK54-F1
#
_cell.length_a   1.000
_cell.length_b   1.000
_cell.length_c   1.000
_cell.angle_alpha   90.00
_cell.angle_beta   90.00
_cell.angle_gamma   90.00
#
_symmetry.space_group_name_H-M   'P 1'
#
loop_
_entity.id
_entity.type
_entity.pdbx_description
1 polymer ?
#
loop_
_entity_poly.entity_id
_entity_poly.type
_entity_poly.pdbx_seq_one_letter_code
_entity_poly.pdbx_strand_id
1 'polypeptide(L)'
;MSIGEVLNQLRADFPDTTISKLRFLEAEGLIEPRRTAAGYRKYSWLDLTRLRFILSAQRDHYLPLRIIREQLEAGTPEASLRLVDPDERVGVEHLLTRDELLARVQFGPEWLADVEQHGLVTARPDGRFDPEAGEIVDLMAQFSEIG
;
A
#
# COMPACT_ATOMS: atom_id res chain seq x y z
N MET A 1 -18.99 -23.18 -3.74
CA MET A 1 -18.51 -22.78 -5.08
C MET A 1 -17.10 -23.30 -5.28
N SER A 2 -16.77 -23.73 -6.49
CA SER A 2 -15.41 -24.09 -6.89
C SER A 2 -14.56 -22.84 -7.17
N ILE A 3 -13.24 -22.98 -7.24
CA ILE A 3 -12.35 -21.86 -7.56
C ILE A 3 -12.63 -21.26 -8.96
N GLY A 4 -13.07 -22.08 -9.91
CA GLY A 4 -13.44 -21.62 -11.25
C GLY A 4 -14.73 -20.82 -11.27
N GLU A 5 -15.74 -21.24 -10.50
CA GLU A 5 -17.00 -20.49 -10.34
C GLU A 5 -16.76 -19.13 -9.68
N VAL A 6 -15.91 -19.08 -8.66
CA VAL A 6 -15.52 -17.83 -7.99
C VAL A 6 -14.78 -16.91 -8.96
N LEU A 7 -13.82 -17.46 -9.72
CA LEU A 7 -13.06 -16.69 -10.70
C LEU A 7 -13.98 -16.05 -11.76
N ASN A 8 -14.94 -16.81 -12.28
CA ASN A 8 -15.88 -16.29 -13.28
C ASN A 8 -16.74 -15.15 -12.72
N GLN A 9 -17.16 -15.23 -11.46
CA GLN A 9 -17.90 -14.14 -10.80
C GLN A 9 -17.02 -12.90 -10.59
N LEU A 10 -15.77 -13.07 -10.17
CA LEU A 10 -14.85 -11.95 -9.94
C LEU A 10 -14.42 -11.25 -11.23
N ARG A 11 -14.30 -11.99 -12.34
CA ARG A 11 -13.86 -11.44 -13.63
C ARG A 11 -14.79 -10.39 -14.23
N ALA A 12 -16.07 -10.36 -13.81
CA ALA A 12 -17.00 -9.31 -14.23
C ALA A 12 -16.52 -7.91 -13.78
N ASP A 13 -15.96 -7.82 -12.58
CA ASP A 13 -15.47 -6.56 -11.98
C ASP A 13 -13.93 -6.43 -12.04
N PHE A 14 -13.21 -7.56 -12.11
CA PHE A 14 -11.75 -7.66 -12.01
C PHE A 14 -11.19 -8.60 -13.11
N PRO A 15 -11.13 -8.15 -14.37
CA PRO A 15 -10.82 -9.01 -15.53
C PRO A 15 -9.43 -9.66 -15.44
N ASP A 16 -8.46 -8.99 -14.82
CA ASP A 16 -7.08 -9.47 -14.67
C ASP A 16 -6.90 -10.50 -13.54
N THR A 17 -7.99 -10.88 -12.85
CA THR A 17 -7.92 -11.87 -11.79
C THR A 17 -7.66 -13.27 -12.38
N THR A 18 -6.70 -13.96 -11.77
CA THR A 18 -6.31 -15.32 -12.14
C THR A 18 -6.46 -16.29 -10.97
N ILE A 19 -6.47 -17.60 -11.29
CA ILE A 19 -6.45 -18.66 -10.26
C ILE A 19 -5.22 -18.53 -9.37
N SER A 20 -4.06 -18.18 -9.95
CA SER A 20 -2.81 -17.99 -9.21
C SER A 20 -2.94 -16.86 -8.18
N LYS A 21 -3.58 -15.75 -8.54
CA LYS A 21 -3.85 -14.64 -7.61
C LYS A 21 -4.75 -15.08 -6.46
N LEU A 22 -5.83 -15.83 -6.73
CA LEU A 22 -6.71 -16.35 -5.66
C LEU A 22 -5.99 -17.30 -4.71
N ARG A 23 -5.13 -18.19 -5.23
CA ARG A 23 -4.34 -19.11 -4.41
C ARG A 23 -3.28 -18.38 -3.58
N PHE A 24 -2.70 -17.32 -4.15
CA PHE A 24 -1.77 -16.47 -3.42
C PHE A 24 -2.46 -15.78 -2.23
N LEU A 25 -3.64 -15.20 -2.43
CA LEU A 25 -4.41 -14.57 -1.34
C LEU A 25 -4.82 -15.58 -0.25
N GLU A 26 -5.09 -16.84 -0.62
CA GLU A 26 -5.30 -17.93 0.34
C GLU A 26 -4.01 -18.30 1.10
N ALA A 27 -2.87 -18.38 0.42
CA ALA A 27 -1.58 -18.68 1.06
C ALA A 27 -1.16 -17.57 2.04
N GLU A 28 -1.49 -16.32 1.72
CA GLU A 28 -1.32 -15.15 2.60
C GLU A 28 -2.39 -15.05 3.71
N GLY A 29 -3.30 -16.02 3.82
CA GLY A 29 -4.28 -16.09 4.91
C GLY A 29 -5.40 -15.05 4.84
N LEU A 30 -5.59 -14.36 3.71
CA LEU A 30 -6.66 -13.36 3.57
C LEU A 30 -8.03 -13.99 3.35
N ILE A 31 -8.04 -15.25 2.91
CA ILE A 31 -9.23 -16.07 2.74
C ILE A 31 -8.94 -17.51 3.15
N GLU A 32 -9.94 -18.17 3.74
CA GLU A 32 -9.82 -19.53 4.25
C GLU A 32 -10.98 -20.40 3.74
N PRO A 33 -10.98 -20.77 2.45
CA PRO A 33 -12.03 -21.61 1.89
C PRO A 33 -12.01 -23.00 2.55
N ARG A 34 -13.19 -23.50 2.93
CA ARG A 34 -13.32 -24.83 3.54
C ARG A 34 -12.84 -25.93 2.60
N ARG A 35 -12.22 -26.96 3.17
CA ARG A 35 -11.89 -28.19 2.45
C ARG A 35 -13.06 -29.16 2.53
N THR A 36 -13.40 -29.80 1.41
CA THR A 36 -14.34 -30.92 1.42
C THR A 36 -13.65 -32.19 1.93
N ALA A 37 -14.41 -33.22 2.30
CA ALA A 37 -13.86 -34.52 2.70
C ALA A 37 -12.95 -35.15 1.61
N ALA A 38 -13.15 -34.77 0.34
CA ALA A 38 -12.34 -35.19 -0.79
C ALA A 38 -11.13 -34.25 -1.07
N GLY A 39 -10.86 -33.25 -0.22
CA GLY A 39 -9.69 -32.36 -0.31
C GLY A 39 -9.84 -31.12 -1.21
N TYR A 40 -10.96 -30.98 -1.90
CA TYR A 40 -11.22 -29.83 -2.77
C TYR A 40 -11.58 -28.57 -1.98
N ARG A 41 -11.24 -27.39 -2.52
CA ARG A 41 -11.62 -26.09 -1.96
C ARG A 41 -13.08 -25.79 -2.24
N LYS A 42 -13.82 -25.40 -1.22
CA LYS A 42 -15.21 -24.96 -1.29
C LYS A 42 -15.31 -23.55 -0.74
N TYR A 43 -15.42 -22.60 -1.66
CA TYR A 43 -15.63 -21.20 -1.36
C TYR A 43 -17.10 -20.95 -0.99
N SER A 44 -17.29 -20.14 0.04
CA SER A 44 -18.56 -19.61 0.50
C SER A 44 -18.84 -18.22 -0.10
N TRP A 45 -20.06 -17.74 0.07
CA TRP A 45 -20.41 -16.37 -0.29
C TRP A 45 -19.61 -15.32 0.48
N LEU A 46 -19.25 -15.61 1.73
CA LEU A 46 -18.41 -14.73 2.53
C LEU A 46 -16.99 -14.61 1.94
N ASP A 47 -16.42 -15.73 1.46
CA ASP A 47 -15.11 -15.71 0.80
C ASP A 47 -15.14 -14.88 -0.48
N LEU A 48 -16.23 -14.97 -1.25
CA LEU A 48 -16.41 -14.14 -2.44
C LEU A 48 -16.49 -12.64 -2.09
N THR A 49 -17.26 -12.27 -1.07
CA THR A 49 -17.35 -10.88 -0.61
C THR A 49 -15.99 -10.35 -0.14
N ARG A 50 -15.24 -11.15 0.63
CA ARG A 50 -13.87 -10.80 1.04
C ARG A 50 -12.95 -10.62 -0.15
N LEU A 51 -12.99 -11.51 -1.14
CA LEU A 51 -12.19 -11.39 -2.37
C LEU A 51 -12.49 -10.10 -3.13
N ARG A 52 -13.76 -9.71 -3.24
CA ARG A 52 -14.12 -8.43 -3.89
C ARG A 52 -13.54 -7.25 -3.13
N PHE A 53 -13.63 -7.26 -1.80
CA PHE A 53 -13.03 -6.22 -0.95
C PHE A 53 -11.51 -6.13 -1.16
N ILE A 54 -10.80 -7.25 -1.07
CA ILE A 54 -9.34 -7.31 -1.25
C ILE A 54 -8.94 -6.78 -2.63
N LEU A 55 -9.62 -7.24 -3.69
CA LEU A 55 -9.29 -6.84 -5.05
C LEU A 55 -9.59 -5.37 -5.33
N SER A 56 -10.68 -4.83 -4.79
CA SER A 56 -10.97 -3.38 -4.82
C SER A 56 -9.92 -2.58 -4.07
N ALA A 57 -9.57 -2.98 -2.84
CA ALA A 57 -8.54 -2.31 -2.04
C ALA A 57 -7.17 -2.27 -2.76
N GLN A 58 -6.81 -3.34 -3.46
CA GLN A 58 -5.58 -3.38 -4.25
C GLN A 58 -5.68 -2.54 -5.54
N ARG A 59 -6.81 -2.58 -6.25
CA ARG A 59 -6.96 -1.90 -7.55
C ARG A 59 -7.13 -0.40 -7.39
N ASP A 60 -7.98 0.00 -6.45
CA ASP A 60 -8.45 1.38 -6.32
C ASP A 60 -7.59 2.18 -5.32
N HIS A 61 -6.97 1.49 -4.36
CA HIS A 61 -6.23 2.11 -3.26
C HIS A 61 -4.79 1.59 -3.10
N TYR A 62 -4.36 0.62 -3.91
CA TYR A 62 -3.00 0.04 -3.87
C TYR A 62 -2.57 -0.42 -2.47
N LEU A 63 -3.51 -0.89 -1.65
CA LEU A 63 -3.23 -1.21 -0.25
C LEU A 63 -2.35 -2.46 -0.09
N PRO A 64 -1.36 -2.45 0.83
CA PRO A 64 -0.60 -3.64 1.20
C PRO A 64 -1.50 -4.71 1.83
N LEU A 65 -1.15 -5.98 1.63
CA LEU A 65 -1.93 -7.12 2.13
C LEU A 65 -2.13 -7.12 3.65
N ARG A 66 -1.15 -6.64 4.40
CA ARG A 66 -1.25 -6.51 5.86
C ARG A 66 -2.39 -5.55 6.25
N ILE A 67 -2.43 -4.37 5.66
CA ILE A 67 -3.48 -3.37 5.95
C ILE A 67 -4.85 -3.91 5.56
N ILE A 68 -4.93 -4.60 4.42
CA ILE A 68 -6.17 -5.27 4.00
C ILE A 68 -6.59 -6.34 5.02
N ARG A 69 -5.64 -7.11 5.57
CA ARG A 69 -5.92 -8.10 6.62
C ARG A 69 -6.47 -7.44 7.88
N GLU A 70 -5.85 -6.36 8.35
CA GLU A 70 -6.33 -5.59 9.51
C GLU A 70 -7.75 -5.05 9.28
N GLN A 71 -8.04 -4.52 8.08
CA GLN A 71 -9.38 -4.07 7.70
C GLN A 71 -10.42 -5.21 7.69
N LEU A 72 -10.02 -6.41 7.25
CA LEU A 72 -10.89 -7.59 7.26
C LEU A 72 -11.18 -8.11 8.67
N GLU A 73 -10.22 -7.96 9.60
CA GLU A 73 -10.36 -8.35 11.00
C GLU A 73 -11.18 -7.33 11.80
N ALA A 74 -11.04 -6.03 11.49
CA ALA A 74 -11.77 -4.95 12.15
C ALA A 74 -13.29 -4.96 11.88
N GLY A 75 -13.75 -5.69 10.86
CA GLY A 75 -15.18 -5.88 10.58
C GLY A 75 -15.91 -4.66 9.99
N THR A 76 -15.26 -3.49 9.85
CA THR A 76 -15.80 -2.28 9.22
C THR A 76 -14.68 -1.45 8.57
N PRO A 77 -14.93 -0.86 7.37
CA PRO A 77 -13.93 -0.10 6.62
C PRO A 77 -13.48 1.21 7.29
N GLU A 78 -14.23 1.74 8.27
CA GLU A 78 -13.93 3.04 8.91
C GLU A 78 -13.00 2.94 10.14
N ALA A 79 -12.81 1.75 10.72
CA ALA A 79 -12.12 1.62 12.01
C ALA A 79 -10.58 1.59 11.92
N SER A 80 -10.03 1.43 10.72
CA SER A 80 -8.61 1.08 10.51
C SER A 80 -7.69 2.27 10.26
N LEU A 81 -8.23 3.49 10.12
CA LEU A 81 -7.43 4.70 9.87
C LEU A 81 -6.70 5.24 11.12
N ARG A 82 -6.69 4.51 12.25
CA ARG A 82 -6.14 4.99 13.53
C ARG A 82 -4.95 4.21 14.08
N LEU A 83 -4.46 3.19 13.38
CA LEU A 83 -3.30 2.41 13.82
C LEU A 83 -2.31 2.30 12.66
N VAL A 84 -1.74 3.44 12.26
CA VAL A 84 -0.50 3.42 11.50
C VAL A 84 0.56 3.95 12.44
N ASP A 85 1.38 3.03 12.96
CA ASP A 85 2.63 3.38 13.62
C ASP A 85 3.50 4.18 12.64
N PRO A 86 4.08 5.33 13.05
CA PRO A 86 4.80 6.24 12.16
C PRO A 86 6.11 5.68 11.57
N ASP A 87 6.50 4.45 11.92
CA ASP A 87 7.79 3.86 11.53
C ASP A 87 7.67 2.71 10.52
N GLU A 88 6.45 2.29 10.15
CA GLU A 88 6.27 1.08 9.34
C GLU A 88 6.10 1.39 7.84
N ARG A 89 7.25 1.68 7.22
CA ARG A 89 7.42 1.91 5.77
C ARG A 89 7.02 0.68 4.95
N VAL A 90 5.78 0.65 4.47
CA VAL A 90 5.30 -0.30 3.45
C VAL A 90 4.80 0.45 2.23
N GLY A 91 5.68 0.66 1.24
CA GLY A 91 5.40 0.61 -0.21
C GLY A 91 4.20 1.34 -0.83
N VAL A 92 3.52 2.25 -0.14
CA VAL A 92 2.76 3.32 -0.79
C VAL A 92 3.81 4.34 -1.22
N GLU A 93 3.77 4.88 -2.44
CA GLU A 93 4.56 6.06 -2.79
C GLU A 93 4.26 7.16 -1.76
N HIS A 94 5.02 7.20 -0.67
CA HIS A 94 4.94 8.24 0.35
C HIS A 94 5.61 9.44 -0.26
N LEU A 95 4.86 10.10 -1.15
CA LEU A 95 5.22 11.39 -1.65
C LEU A 95 5.38 12.29 -0.42
N LEU A 96 6.61 12.71 -0.18
CA LEU A 96 7.00 13.48 0.98
C LEU A 96 6.42 14.88 0.82
N THR A 97 5.80 15.38 1.86
CA THR A 97 5.46 16.80 1.96
C THR A 97 6.72 17.60 2.26
N ARG A 98 6.67 18.90 1.98
CA ARG A 98 7.76 19.82 2.31
C ARG A 98 8.13 19.76 3.81
N ASP A 99 7.13 19.72 4.69
CA ASP A 99 7.34 19.63 6.14
C ASP A 99 8.04 18.32 6.53
N GLU A 100 7.71 17.21 5.87
CA GLU A 100 8.38 15.93 6.09
C GLU A 100 9.85 15.94 5.66
N LEU A 101 10.21 16.63 4.57
CA LEU A 101 11.61 16.81 4.19
C LEU A 101 12.37 17.68 5.20
N LEU A 102 11.77 18.78 5.63
CA LEU A 102 12.38 19.69 6.61
C LEU A 102 12.56 19.03 7.97
N ALA A 103 11.65 18.14 8.38
CA ALA A 103 11.78 17.40 9.63
C ALA A 103 12.98 16.43 9.66
N ARG A 104 13.56 16.09 8.50
CA ARG A 104 14.73 15.19 8.39
C ARG A 104 16.06 15.90 8.58
N VAL A 105 16.06 17.22 8.42
CA VAL A 105 17.28 18.03 8.42
C VAL A 105 17.22 19.08 9.50
N GLN A 106 18.40 19.55 9.92
CA GLN A 106 18.51 20.60 10.93
C GLN A 106 18.38 22.02 10.32
N PHE A 107 18.00 22.11 9.05
CA PHE A 107 17.96 23.35 8.27
C PHE A 107 16.53 23.86 8.08
N GLY A 108 16.39 25.17 7.90
CA GLY A 108 15.10 25.83 7.67
C GLY A 108 14.59 25.73 6.22
N PRO A 109 13.36 26.21 5.96
CA PRO A 109 12.71 26.16 4.64
C PRO A 109 13.51 26.87 3.53
N GLU A 110 14.32 27.86 3.88
CA GLU A 110 15.22 28.56 2.96
C GLU A 110 16.30 27.65 2.35
N TRP A 111 16.79 26.66 3.11
CA TRP A 111 17.78 25.70 2.61
C TRP A 111 17.15 24.75 1.60
N LEU A 112 15.94 24.26 1.88
CA LEU A 112 15.23 23.39 0.95
C LEU A 112 14.86 24.13 -0.34
N ALA A 113 14.52 25.42 -0.25
CA ALA A 113 14.30 26.26 -1.42
C ALA A 113 15.57 26.41 -2.28
N ASP A 114 16.75 26.48 -1.66
CA ASP A 114 18.04 26.51 -2.36
C ASP A 114 18.32 25.15 -3.06
N VAL A 115 18.09 24.03 -2.37
CA VAL A 115 18.22 22.67 -2.94
C VAL A 115 17.25 22.46 -4.12
N GLU A 116 16.02 22.96 -4.03
CA GLU A 116 15.04 22.97 -5.13
C GLU A 116 15.51 23.87 -6.29
N GLN A 117 16.03 25.06 -6.01
CA GLN A 117 16.54 25.99 -7.03
C GLN A 117 17.72 25.40 -7.81
N HIS A 118 18.55 24.59 -7.15
CA HIS A 118 19.65 23.85 -7.77
C HIS A 118 19.19 22.59 -8.52
N GLY A 119 17.90 22.25 -8.47
CA GLY A 119 17.31 21.11 -9.19
C GLY A 119 17.67 19.74 -8.60
N LEU A 120 18.20 19.70 -7.37
CA LEU A 120 18.57 18.45 -6.70
C LEU A 120 17.33 17.69 -6.21
N VAL A 121 16.29 18.42 -5.82
CA VAL A 121 14.96 17.88 -5.55
C VAL A 121 13.92 18.68 -6.32
N THR A 122 12.88 18.01 -6.81
CA THR A 122 11.82 18.66 -7.57
C THR A 122 10.48 18.33 -6.94
N ALA A 123 9.71 19.36 -6.61
CA ALA A 123 8.33 19.20 -6.22
C ALA A 123 7.48 18.83 -7.45
N ARG A 124 6.63 17.82 -7.29
CA ARG A 124 5.59 17.47 -8.25
C ARG A 124 4.53 18.59 -8.33
N PRO A 125 3.65 18.57 -9.36
CA PRO A 125 2.60 19.59 -9.53
C PRO A 125 1.63 19.71 -8.33
N ASP A 126 1.52 18.67 -7.51
CA ASP A 126 0.72 18.63 -6.29
C ASP A 126 1.47 19.14 -5.04
N GLY A 127 2.70 19.64 -5.21
CA GLY A 127 3.54 20.18 -4.14
C GLY A 127 4.21 19.13 -3.26
N ARG A 128 4.18 17.85 -3.66
CA ARG A 128 4.86 16.76 -2.95
C ARG A 128 6.14 16.33 -3.65
N PHE A 129 6.99 15.62 -2.94
CA PHE A 129 8.30 15.18 -3.40
C PHE A 129 8.35 13.67 -3.50
N ASP A 130 9.10 13.17 -4.46
CA ASP A 130 9.40 11.76 -4.57
C ASP A 130 10.20 11.24 -3.36
N PRO A 131 10.08 9.95 -3.00
CA PRO A 131 10.81 9.39 -1.86
C PRO A 131 12.35 9.55 -1.99
N GLU A 132 12.87 9.55 -3.22
CA GLU A 132 14.29 9.82 -3.52
C GLU A 132 14.74 11.21 -3.04
N ALA A 133 13.84 12.20 -3.01
CA ALA A 133 14.16 13.53 -2.49
C ALA A 133 14.56 13.49 -1.00
N GLY A 134 14.01 12.56 -0.22
CA GLY A 134 14.39 12.38 1.17
C GLY A 134 15.83 11.90 1.33
N GLU A 135 16.27 10.98 0.48
CA GLU A 135 17.66 10.48 0.49
C GLU A 135 18.65 11.56 0.04
N ILE A 136 18.28 12.33 -0.99
CA ILE A 136 19.09 13.46 -1.49
C ILE A 136 19.24 14.53 -0.41
N VAL A 137 18.15 14.87 0.27
CA VAL A 137 18.13 15.85 1.37
C VAL A 137 19.00 15.39 2.54
N ASP A 138 18.90 14.13 2.95
CA ASP A 138 19.74 13.59 4.03
C ASP A 138 21.24 13.65 3.66
N LEU A 139 21.57 13.30 2.41
CA LEU A 139 22.93 13.32 1.92
C LEU A 139 23.49 14.74 1.88
N MET A 140 22.72 15.70 1.36
CA MET A 140 23.10 17.11 1.31
C MET A 140 23.30 17.70 2.71
N ALA A 141 22.46 17.32 3.67
CA ALA A 141 22.61 17.75 5.06
C ALA A 141 23.92 17.23 5.68
N GLN A 142 24.26 15.95 5.45
CA GLN A 142 25.53 15.39 5.90
C GLN A 142 26.74 16.10 5.29
N PHE A 143 26.70 16.43 4.00
CA PHE A 143 27.78 17.17 3.34
C PHE A 143 27.90 18.61 3.85
N SER A 144 26.79 19.24 4.20
CA SER A 144 26.76 20.61 4.74
C SER A 144 27.31 20.71 6.17
N GLU A 145 27.38 19.61 6.93
CA GLU A 145 27.99 19.56 8.27
C GLU A 145 29.51 19.35 8.23
N ILE A 146 30.07 18.92 7.09
CA ILE A 146 31.50 18.59 6.94
C ILE A 146 32.31 19.76 6.34
N GLY A 147 31.64 20.84 5.90
CA GLY A 147 32.25 22.08 5.40
C GLY A 147 32.25 23.21 6.43
#